data_AF-A0A951P3T1-F1
#
_entry.id   AF-A0A951P3T1-F1
#
_cell.length_a   1.000
_cell.length_b   1.000
_cell.length_c   1.000
_cell.angle_alpha   90.00
_cell.angle_beta   90.00
_cell.angle_gamma   90.00
#
_symmetry.space_group_name_H-M   'P 1'
#
loop_
_entity.id
_entity.type
_entity.pdbx_description
1 polymer ?
#
loop_
_entity_poly.entity_id
_entity_poly.type
_entity_poly.pdbx_seq_one_letter_code
_entity_poly.pdbx_strand_id
1 'polypeptide(L)'
;MVPKKNSSEILLLLLLTDIFMVAIHIVAHFSIGGGSYWSMASERGLGESFQYIKELWLVFSFAVLVRLRSNKSYLSLSLLFCYLLADDLFAIHENVGNAIATMLNFQPMFQLNPIDFGELLVSAIAGIFFIVAVGCSYWFGGKTFQHICKRVLVLVGGLAFCGVVLDALHIIVGGIDGLSLPLEILEDGGEMVFMSGLCWYGISLLRSRDDTRTESTDLSRSQSESLLQR
;
A
#
# COMPACT_ATOMS: atom_id res chain seq x y z
N MET A 1 -10.00 5.75 -18.83
CA MET A 1 -10.99 4.80 -18.29
C MET A 1 -11.47 5.36 -16.97
N VAL A 2 -12.68 5.94 -16.97
CA VAL A 2 -13.36 6.40 -15.77
C VAL A 2 -13.89 5.15 -15.04
N PRO A 3 -13.53 4.91 -13.78
CA PRO A 3 -14.03 3.76 -13.04
C PRO A 3 -15.56 3.84 -12.88
N LYS A 4 -16.28 2.76 -13.20
CA LYS A 4 -17.73 2.65 -13.02
C LYS A 4 -18.14 2.93 -11.55
N LYS A 5 -19.37 3.39 -11.36
CA LYS A 5 -20.01 3.80 -10.09
C LYS A 5 -19.69 2.91 -8.87
N ASN A 6 -19.58 1.60 -9.05
CA ASN A 6 -19.36 0.65 -7.95
C ASN A 6 -17.89 0.51 -7.51
N SER A 7 -16.94 0.94 -8.33
CA SER A 7 -15.52 0.98 -7.95
C SER A 7 -15.20 2.21 -7.11
N SER A 8 -15.87 3.34 -7.38
CA SER A 8 -15.76 4.53 -6.54
C SER A 8 -16.33 4.31 -5.14
N GLU A 9 -17.34 3.45 -4.98
CA GLU A 9 -17.92 3.12 -3.67
C GLU A 9 -16.92 2.42 -2.74
N ILE A 10 -16.09 1.50 -3.29
CA ILE A 10 -15.03 0.84 -2.49
C ILE A 10 -13.98 1.86 -2.05
N LEU A 11 -13.52 2.72 -2.97
CA LEU A 11 -12.54 3.75 -2.62
C LEU A 11 -13.11 4.68 -1.55
N LEU A 12 -14.36 5.11 -1.71
CA LEU A 12 -15.04 5.96 -0.74
C LEU A 12 -15.12 5.28 0.62
N LEU A 13 -15.49 4.00 0.68
CA LEU A 13 -15.56 3.25 1.93
C LEU A 13 -14.18 3.16 2.60
N LEU A 14 -13.13 2.84 1.84
CA LEU A 14 -11.76 2.77 2.35
C LEU A 14 -11.30 4.13 2.91
N LEU A 15 -11.49 5.21 2.16
CA LEU A 15 -11.12 6.57 2.58
C LEU A 15 -11.94 7.07 3.76
N LEU A 16 -13.23 6.72 3.85
CA LEU A 16 -14.05 7.05 5.01
C LEU A 16 -13.54 6.32 6.26
N THR A 17 -13.11 5.07 6.13
CA THR A 17 -12.46 4.34 7.24
C THR A 17 -11.14 5.01 7.62
N ASP A 18 -10.31 5.45 6.66
CA ASP A 18 -9.07 6.16 6.95
C ASP A 18 -9.32 7.46 7.72
N ILE A 19 -10.27 8.28 7.25
CA ILE A 19 -10.69 9.51 7.93
C ILE A 19 -11.21 9.21 9.34
N PHE A 20 -11.97 8.13 9.51
CA PHE A 20 -12.49 7.72 10.81
C PHE A 20 -11.37 7.32 11.77
N MET A 21 -10.36 6.59 11.31
CA MET A 21 -9.19 6.23 12.13
C MET A 21 -8.38 7.46 12.53
N VAL A 22 -8.14 8.39 11.61
CA VAL A 22 -7.48 9.68 11.90
C VAL A 22 -8.26 10.47 12.95
N ALA A 23 -9.59 10.54 12.81
CA ALA A 23 -10.45 11.22 13.78
C ALA A 23 -10.38 10.57 15.18
N ILE A 24 -10.39 9.23 15.25
CA ILE A 24 -10.22 8.50 16.52
C ILE A 24 -8.86 8.82 17.14
N HIS A 25 -7.79 8.79 16.35
CA HIS A 25 -6.44 9.09 16.84
C HIS A 25 -6.34 10.51 17.42
N ILE A 26 -6.88 11.52 16.74
CA ILE A 26 -6.94 12.90 17.25
C ILE A 26 -7.69 12.96 18.58
N VAL A 27 -8.86 12.32 18.67
CA VAL A 27 -9.66 12.32 19.91
C VAL A 27 -8.92 11.59 21.04
N ALA A 28 -8.28 10.46 20.74
CA ALA A 28 -7.51 9.69 21.70
C ALA A 28 -6.30 10.47 22.24
N HIS A 29 -5.58 11.18 21.36
CA HIS A 29 -4.45 12.04 21.71
C HIS A 29 -4.84 13.08 22.76
N PHE A 30 -5.99 13.75 22.60
CA PHE A 30 -6.47 14.77 23.55
C PHE A 30 -7.19 14.21 24.79
N SER A 31 -7.74 13.00 24.74
CA SER A 31 -8.64 12.50 25.79
C SER A 31 -8.03 11.46 26.73
N ILE A 32 -7.15 10.59 26.23
CA ILE A 32 -6.76 9.36 26.94
C ILE A 32 -5.25 9.34 27.28
N GLY A 33 -4.46 10.25 26.70
CA GLY A 33 -3.00 10.20 26.76
C GLY A 33 -2.43 9.17 25.78
N GLY A 34 -1.36 9.52 25.06
CA GLY A 34 -0.74 8.68 24.04
C GLY A 34 -0.32 7.31 24.57
N GLY A 35 -0.57 6.24 23.80
CA GLY A 35 -0.33 4.84 24.18
C GLY A 35 -1.56 3.94 24.20
N SER A 36 -2.66 4.35 23.57
CA SER A 36 -3.88 3.55 23.47
C SER A 36 -3.93 2.74 22.18
N TYR A 37 -4.54 1.55 22.20
CA TYR A 37 -4.87 0.72 21.01
C TYR A 37 -5.57 1.48 19.87
N TRP A 38 -6.17 2.62 20.22
CA TRP A 38 -6.89 3.53 19.32
C TRP A 38 -5.97 4.57 18.63
N SER A 39 -4.69 4.63 18.98
CA SER A 39 -3.70 5.46 18.29
C SER A 39 -3.29 4.83 16.97
N MET A 40 -3.01 5.67 15.96
CA MET A 40 -2.46 5.23 14.68
C MET A 40 -1.01 4.77 14.84
N ALA A 41 -0.19 5.53 15.55
CA ALA A 41 1.19 5.18 15.92
C ALA A 41 1.33 4.05 16.97
N SER A 42 0.25 3.35 17.32
CA SER A 42 0.35 2.18 18.19
C SER A 42 0.79 0.98 17.38
N GLU A 43 1.92 0.37 17.74
CA GLU A 43 2.26 -0.97 17.29
C GLU A 43 1.06 -1.91 17.51
N ARG A 44 0.64 -2.57 16.43
CA ARG A 44 -0.51 -3.45 16.27
C ARG A 44 -1.86 -2.85 16.65
N GLY A 45 -1.97 -1.52 16.52
CA GLY A 45 -3.20 -0.77 16.70
C GLY A 45 -4.26 -1.09 15.62
N LEU A 46 -5.43 -0.46 15.73
CA LEU A 46 -6.50 -0.61 14.74
C LEU A 46 -6.13 -0.09 13.36
N GLY A 47 -5.34 0.99 13.29
CA GLY A 47 -4.87 1.56 12.03
C GLY A 47 -4.01 0.57 11.25
N GLU A 48 -2.98 0.04 11.91
CA GLU A 48 -2.04 -0.93 11.34
C GLU A 48 -2.74 -2.25 10.98
N SER A 49 -3.62 -2.76 11.86
CA SER A 49 -4.43 -3.96 11.57
C SER A 49 -5.27 -3.80 10.31
N PHE A 50 -5.78 -2.60 10.05
CA PHE A 50 -6.54 -2.31 8.84
C PHE A 50 -5.64 -2.21 7.60
N GLN A 51 -4.41 -1.71 7.73
CA GLN A 51 -3.40 -1.75 6.67
C GLN A 51 -3.08 -3.20 6.27
N TYR A 52 -2.87 -4.12 7.23
CA TYR A 52 -2.61 -5.54 6.92
C TYR A 52 -3.69 -6.16 6.03
N ILE A 53 -4.96 -5.83 6.28
CA ILE A 53 -6.09 -6.31 5.47
C ILE A 53 -5.99 -5.77 4.03
N LYS A 54 -5.64 -4.49 3.86
CA LYS A 54 -5.45 -3.88 2.54
C LYS A 54 -4.30 -4.52 1.77
N GLU A 55 -3.18 -4.79 2.45
CA GLU A 55 -2.03 -5.49 1.86
C GLU A 55 -2.38 -6.92 1.45
N LEU A 56 -3.09 -7.65 2.31
CA LEU A 56 -3.57 -8.98 2.01
C LEU A 56 -4.48 -8.98 0.77
N TRP A 57 -5.38 -8.01 0.65
CA TRP A 57 -6.22 -7.85 -0.53
C TRP A 57 -5.39 -7.53 -1.79
N LEU A 58 -4.29 -6.79 -1.67
CA LEU A 58 -3.37 -6.53 -2.77
C LEU A 58 -2.63 -7.80 -3.21
N VAL A 59 -2.11 -8.59 -2.26
CA VAL A 59 -1.47 -9.88 -2.52
C VAL A 59 -2.41 -10.76 -3.34
N PHE A 60 -3.65 -10.95 -2.86
CA PHE A 60 -4.62 -11.78 -3.57
C PHE A 60 -5.02 -11.18 -4.92
N SER A 61 -5.22 -9.86 -5.01
CA SER A 61 -5.60 -9.21 -6.26
C SER A 61 -4.57 -9.45 -7.36
N PHE A 62 -3.29 -9.25 -7.07
CA PHE A 62 -2.23 -9.48 -8.05
C PHE A 62 -1.97 -10.96 -8.32
N ALA A 63 -2.06 -11.83 -7.31
CA ALA A 63 -1.97 -13.28 -7.49
C ALA A 63 -3.08 -13.82 -8.42
N VAL A 64 -4.32 -13.34 -8.24
CA VAL A 64 -5.44 -13.71 -9.11
C VAL A 64 -5.24 -13.17 -10.53
N LEU A 65 -4.71 -11.94 -10.69
CA LEU A 65 -4.42 -11.37 -12.02
C LEU A 65 -3.41 -12.19 -12.83
N VAL A 66 -2.46 -12.90 -12.19
CA VAL A 66 -1.55 -13.83 -12.88
C VAL A 66 -2.35 -14.86 -13.67
N ARG A 67 -3.40 -15.43 -13.05
CA ARG A 67 -4.27 -16.43 -13.69
C ARG A 67 -5.26 -15.80 -14.64
N LEU A 68 -5.85 -14.66 -14.27
CA LEU A 68 -6.86 -14.02 -15.10
C LEU A 68 -6.31 -13.47 -16.42
N ARG A 69 -5.06 -13.02 -16.43
CA ARG A 69 -4.42 -12.39 -17.59
C ARG A 69 -3.36 -13.28 -18.25
N SER A 70 -3.16 -14.51 -17.75
CA SER A 70 -2.13 -15.45 -18.20
C SER A 70 -0.74 -14.80 -18.33
N ASN A 71 -0.42 -13.86 -17.45
CA ASN A 71 0.80 -13.08 -17.50
C ASN A 71 1.51 -13.17 -16.13
N LYS A 72 2.68 -13.81 -16.12
CA LYS A 72 3.46 -14.02 -14.91
C LYS A 72 4.07 -12.73 -14.34
N SER A 73 4.16 -11.64 -15.12
CA SER A 73 4.70 -10.36 -14.62
C SER A 73 3.94 -9.83 -13.40
N TYR A 74 2.62 -10.10 -13.28
CA TYR A 74 1.84 -9.72 -12.10
C TYR A 74 2.30 -10.41 -10.80
N LEU A 75 3.04 -11.52 -10.89
CA LEU A 75 3.60 -12.19 -9.72
C LEU A 75 4.61 -11.30 -8.99
N SER A 76 5.37 -10.48 -9.71
CA SER A 76 6.32 -9.55 -9.08
C SER A 76 5.63 -8.54 -8.16
N LEU A 77 4.47 -8.00 -8.57
CA LEU A 77 3.68 -7.09 -7.74
C LEU A 77 3.05 -7.85 -6.56
N SER A 78 2.57 -9.07 -6.78
CA SER A 78 2.07 -9.91 -5.69
C SER A 78 3.14 -10.22 -4.65
N LEU A 79 4.39 -10.48 -5.07
CA LEU A 79 5.51 -10.73 -4.18
C LEU A 79 5.95 -9.48 -3.44
N LEU A 80 5.92 -8.30 -4.08
CA LEU A 80 6.16 -7.02 -3.42
C LEU A 80 5.18 -6.80 -2.27
N PHE A 81 3.87 -6.89 -2.51
CA PHE A 81 2.88 -6.72 -1.44
C PHE A 81 2.91 -7.85 -0.40
N CYS A 82 3.36 -9.04 -0.79
CA CYS A 82 3.55 -10.14 0.17
C CYS A 82 4.72 -9.85 1.10
N TYR A 83 5.80 -9.25 0.57
CA TYR A 83 6.90 -8.79 1.39
C TYR A 83 6.47 -7.66 2.32
N LEU A 84 5.79 -6.61 1.83
CA LEU A 84 5.32 -5.51 2.69
C LEU A 84 4.45 -6.04 3.84
N LEU A 85 3.48 -6.91 3.55
CA LEU A 85 2.68 -7.57 4.58
C LEU A 85 3.50 -8.40 5.57
N ALA A 86 4.51 -9.12 5.09
CA ALA A 86 5.37 -9.91 5.98
C ALA A 86 6.29 -9.01 6.82
N ASP A 87 6.76 -7.92 6.23
CA ASP A 87 7.60 -6.93 6.88
C ASP A 87 6.83 -6.30 8.06
N ASP A 88 5.61 -5.82 7.82
CA ASP A 88 4.80 -5.18 8.86
C ASP A 88 4.32 -6.20 9.91
N LEU A 89 3.86 -7.40 9.52
CA LEU A 89 3.37 -8.41 10.48
C LEU A 89 4.47 -8.92 11.43
N PHE A 90 5.69 -9.07 10.90
CA PHE A 90 6.82 -9.63 11.65
C PHE A 90 7.84 -8.56 12.07
N ALA A 91 7.56 -7.28 11.81
CA ALA A 91 8.47 -6.17 12.04
C ALA A 91 9.88 -6.48 11.52
N ILE A 92 10.00 -6.93 10.26
CA ILE A 92 11.28 -7.45 9.74
C ILE A 92 12.30 -6.30 9.68
N HIS A 93 11.91 -5.13 9.16
CA HIS A 93 12.79 -3.96 9.08
C HIS A 93 13.25 -3.48 10.46
N GLU A 94 12.41 -3.52 11.49
CA GLU A 94 12.79 -3.19 12.87
C GLU A 94 13.76 -4.24 13.46
N ASN A 95 13.38 -5.52 13.41
CA ASN A 95 14.15 -6.59 14.04
C ASN A 95 15.52 -6.77 13.38
N VAL A 96 15.55 -6.77 12.04
CA VAL A 96 16.80 -6.88 11.28
C VAL A 96 17.57 -5.57 11.33
N GLY A 97 16.89 -4.43 11.31
CA GLY A 97 17.49 -3.10 11.42
C GLY A 97 18.25 -2.95 12.73
N ASN A 98 17.64 -3.29 13.86
CA ASN A 98 18.27 -3.30 15.17
C ASN A 98 19.50 -4.23 15.22
N ALA A 99 19.38 -5.43 14.66
CA ALA A 99 20.51 -6.37 14.59
C ALA A 99 21.68 -5.79 13.78
N ILE A 100 21.42 -5.18 12.62
CA ILE A 100 22.44 -4.55 11.77
C ILE A 100 23.06 -3.32 12.46
N ALA A 101 22.24 -2.45 13.05
CA ALA A 101 22.68 -1.27 13.78
C ALA A 101 23.67 -1.63 14.90
N THR A 102 23.35 -2.70 15.64
CA THR A 102 24.21 -3.23 16.71
C THR A 102 25.49 -3.85 16.14
N MET A 103 25.41 -4.65 15.07
CA MET A 103 26.58 -5.28 14.45
C MET A 103 27.56 -4.26 13.85
N LEU A 104 27.04 -3.21 13.21
CA LEU A 104 27.84 -2.18 12.57
C LEU A 104 28.22 -1.02 13.50
N ASN A 105 27.74 -1.04 14.76
CA ASN A 105 27.95 0.00 15.76
C ASN A 105 27.61 1.39 15.26
N PHE A 106 26.42 1.54 14.64
CA PHE A 106 25.94 2.84 14.18
C PHE A 106 25.95 3.85 15.32
N GLN A 107 26.37 5.07 14.98
CA GLN A 107 26.42 6.18 15.93
C GLN A 107 25.23 7.11 15.66
N PRO A 108 24.61 7.67 16.71
CA PRO A 108 23.52 8.62 16.53
C PRO A 108 23.99 9.84 15.74
N MET A 109 23.20 10.27 14.76
CA MET A 109 23.47 11.44 13.93
C MET A 109 22.15 12.06 13.49
N PHE A 110 22.07 13.40 13.38
CA PHE A 110 20.85 14.11 12.97
C PHE A 110 19.61 13.82 13.83
N GLN A 111 19.79 13.56 15.14
CA GLN A 111 18.72 13.15 16.07
C GLN A 111 18.13 11.74 15.81
N LEU A 112 18.57 11.04 14.76
CA LEU A 112 18.22 9.64 14.53
C LEU A 112 19.00 8.74 15.47
N ASN A 113 18.29 7.77 16.03
CA ASN A 113 18.88 6.68 16.78
C ASN A 113 19.66 5.76 15.83
N PRO A 114 20.67 5.03 16.34
CA PRO A 114 21.34 3.99 15.56
C PRO A 114 20.40 2.97 14.94
N ILE A 115 19.27 2.68 15.59
CA ILE A 115 18.27 1.70 15.16
C ILE A 115 17.57 2.18 13.89
N ASP A 116 17.12 3.44 13.85
CA ASP A 116 16.47 4.08 12.70
C ASP A 116 17.35 4.00 11.43
N PHE A 117 18.68 4.13 11.57
CA PHE A 117 19.61 3.91 10.45
C PHE A 117 19.64 2.45 9.97
N GLY A 118 19.52 1.51 10.89
CA GLY A 118 19.40 0.08 10.58
C GLY A 118 18.12 -0.22 9.82
N GLU A 119 16.99 0.29 10.29
CA GLU A 119 15.68 0.17 9.65
C GLU A 119 15.71 0.75 8.23
N LEU A 120 16.20 1.99 8.08
CA LEU A 120 16.35 2.64 6.77
C LEU A 120 17.21 1.81 5.82
N LEU A 121 18.28 1.18 6.31
CA LEU A 121 19.14 0.33 5.50
C LEU A 121 18.43 -0.96 5.05
N VAL A 122 17.69 -1.63 5.94
CA VAL A 122 16.92 -2.82 5.58
C VAL A 122 15.84 -2.48 4.56
N SER A 123 15.08 -1.41 4.80
CA SER A 123 14.05 -0.90 3.89
C SER A 123 14.64 -0.51 2.53
N ALA A 124 15.82 0.11 2.50
CA ALA A 124 16.52 0.44 1.25
C ALA A 124 16.96 -0.81 0.48
N ILE A 125 17.52 -1.81 1.16
CA ILE A 125 17.93 -3.08 0.53
C ILE A 125 16.72 -3.81 -0.06
N ALA A 126 15.64 -3.93 0.70
CA ALA A 126 14.39 -4.54 0.25
C ALA A 126 13.78 -3.76 -0.93
N GLY A 127 13.74 -2.43 -0.82
CA GLY A 127 13.26 -1.55 -1.87
C GLY A 127 14.05 -1.72 -3.18
N ILE A 128 15.38 -1.75 -3.12
CA ILE A 128 16.24 -1.99 -4.31
C ILE A 128 15.97 -3.37 -4.89
N PHE A 129 15.88 -4.41 -4.06
CA PHE A 129 15.57 -5.77 -4.51
C PHE A 129 14.26 -5.82 -5.29
N PHE A 130 13.19 -5.21 -4.77
CA PHE A 130 11.90 -5.19 -5.45
C PHE A 130 11.85 -4.24 -6.65
N ILE A 131 12.56 -3.12 -6.64
CA ILE A 131 12.73 -2.27 -7.83
C ILE A 131 13.34 -3.08 -8.97
N VAL A 132 14.38 -3.87 -8.70
CA VAL A 132 15.01 -4.74 -9.70
C VAL A 132 14.04 -5.84 -10.16
N ALA A 133 13.38 -6.54 -9.23
CA ALA A 133 12.46 -7.64 -9.56
C ALA A 133 11.24 -7.17 -10.39
N VAL A 134 10.63 -6.06 -9.98
CA VAL A 134 9.51 -5.44 -10.70
C VAL A 134 9.99 -4.80 -12.01
N GLY A 135 11.18 -4.19 -12.03
CA GLY A 135 11.81 -3.62 -13.22
C GLY A 135 12.07 -4.67 -14.30
N CYS A 136 12.62 -5.82 -13.93
CA CYS A 136 12.74 -6.98 -14.82
C CYS A 136 11.36 -7.39 -15.37
N SER A 137 10.37 -7.54 -14.50
CA SER A 137 9.00 -7.90 -14.89
C SER A 137 8.33 -6.87 -15.79
N TYR A 138 8.70 -5.59 -15.65
CA TYR A 138 8.25 -4.48 -16.48
C TYR A 138 8.86 -4.53 -17.89
N TRP A 139 10.15 -4.85 -18.00
CA TRP A 139 10.82 -5.02 -19.30
C TRP A 139 10.31 -6.22 -20.08
N PHE A 140 10.06 -7.35 -19.41
CA PHE A 140 9.53 -8.56 -20.06
C PHE A 140 8.00 -8.57 -20.17
N GLY A 141 7.31 -7.65 -19.50
CA GLY A 141 5.85 -7.58 -19.47
C GLY A 141 5.25 -6.90 -20.70
N GLY A 142 4.03 -7.30 -21.06
CA GLY A 142 3.27 -6.64 -22.13
C GLY A 142 2.85 -5.20 -21.78
N LYS A 143 2.46 -4.42 -22.79
CA LYS A 143 2.07 -2.99 -22.66
C LYS A 143 1.02 -2.73 -21.58
N THR A 144 0.03 -3.62 -21.45
CA THR A 144 -1.00 -3.54 -20.41
C THR A 144 -0.40 -3.63 -19.01
N PHE A 145 0.53 -4.57 -18.78
CA PHE A 145 1.22 -4.70 -17.50
C PHE A 145 2.08 -3.47 -17.22
N GLN A 146 2.80 -2.94 -18.21
CA GLN A 146 3.62 -1.74 -18.03
C GLN A 146 2.79 -0.53 -17.57
N HIS A 147 1.60 -0.34 -18.13
CA HIS A 147 0.70 0.75 -17.71
C HIS A 147 0.20 0.57 -16.28
N ILE A 148 -0.10 -0.68 -15.89
CA ILE A 148 -0.52 -1.02 -14.53
C ILE A 148 0.64 -0.81 -13.55
N CYS A 149 1.82 -1.31 -13.89
CA CYS A 149 3.03 -1.23 -13.10
C CYS A 149 3.40 0.22 -12.80
N LYS A 150 3.36 1.14 -13.79
CA LYS A 150 3.62 2.57 -13.56
C LYS A 150 2.70 3.17 -12.50
N ARG A 151 1.40 2.85 -12.54
CA ARG A 151 0.43 3.37 -11.57
C ARG A 151 0.67 2.80 -10.17
N VAL A 152 0.97 1.51 -10.09
CA VAL A 152 1.33 0.86 -8.82
C VAL A 152 2.61 1.49 -8.26
N LEU A 153 3.65 1.67 -9.06
CA LEU A 153 4.91 2.26 -8.62
C LEU A 153 4.76 3.71 -8.17
N VAL A 154 3.90 4.50 -8.79
CA VAL A 154 3.60 5.87 -8.31
C VAL A 154 2.94 5.83 -6.94
N LEU A 155 1.99 4.92 -6.71
CA LEU A 155 1.30 4.80 -5.43
C LEU A 155 2.21 4.21 -4.34
N VAL A 156 3.02 3.19 -4.66
CA VAL A 156 4.06 2.65 -3.77
C VAL A 156 5.12 3.70 -3.46
N GLY A 157 5.49 4.54 -4.43
CA GLY A 157 6.38 5.68 -4.20
C GLY A 157 5.79 6.70 -3.23
N GLY A 158 4.48 6.93 -3.29
CA GLY A 158 3.77 7.75 -2.29
C GLY A 158 3.77 7.12 -0.90
N LEU A 159 3.54 5.80 -0.82
CA LEU A 159 3.63 5.03 0.43
C LEU A 159 5.03 5.13 1.06
N ALA A 160 6.07 4.83 0.28
CA ALA A 160 7.46 4.92 0.74
C ALA A 160 7.88 6.36 1.09
N PHE A 161 7.28 7.37 0.45
CA PHE A 161 7.51 8.76 0.85
C PHE A 161 6.94 9.04 2.24
N CYS A 162 5.72 8.58 2.54
CA CYS A 162 5.14 8.70 3.87
C CYS A 162 5.96 7.91 4.91
N GLY A 163 6.08 6.59 4.77
CA GLY A 163 6.69 5.72 5.78
C GLY A 163 8.20 5.75 5.91
N VAL A 164 8.91 6.49 5.07
CA VAL A 164 10.38 6.61 5.17
C VAL A 164 10.81 8.06 5.24
N VAL A 165 10.28 8.92 4.36
CA VAL A 165 10.73 10.32 4.31
C VAL A 165 10.03 11.16 5.36
N LEU A 166 8.71 10.99 5.53
CA LEU A 166 7.98 11.75 6.56
C LEU A 166 8.29 11.23 7.96
N ASP A 167 8.41 9.92 8.15
CA ASP A 167 8.89 9.32 9.40
C ASP A 167 10.25 9.90 9.84
N ALA A 168 11.27 9.80 8.97
CA ALA A 168 12.59 10.37 9.27
C ALA A 168 12.53 11.90 9.53
N LEU A 169 11.68 12.63 8.78
CA LEU A 169 11.49 14.07 9.00
C LEU A 169 10.82 14.36 10.35
N HIS A 170 9.84 13.54 10.73
CA HIS A 170 9.13 13.63 11.99
C HIS A 170 10.10 13.43 13.16
N ILE A 171 11.00 12.45 13.09
CA ILE A 171 12.06 12.25 14.10
C ILE A 171 13.00 13.46 14.17
N ILE A 172 13.49 13.96 13.02
CA ILE A 172 14.44 15.08 12.96
C ILE A 172 13.83 16.37 13.52
N VAL A 173 12.54 16.60 13.28
CA VAL A 173 11.81 17.83 13.64
C VAL A 173 11.01 17.67 14.94
N GLY A 174 10.96 16.48 15.54
CA GLY A 174 10.13 16.13 16.69
C GLY A 174 10.39 16.97 17.95
N GLY A 175 11.53 17.66 18.03
CA GLY A 175 11.83 18.63 19.08
C GLY A 175 11.17 20.01 18.93
N ILE A 176 10.42 20.27 17.84
CA ILE A 176 9.73 21.55 17.62
C ILE A 176 8.26 21.44 18.04
N ASP A 177 7.90 22.17 19.10
CA ASP A 177 6.54 22.23 19.62
C ASP A 177 5.52 22.61 18.54
N GLY A 178 4.48 21.78 18.39
CA GLY A 178 3.37 22.01 17.46
C GLY A 178 3.51 21.37 16.07
N LEU A 179 4.66 20.78 15.74
CA LEU A 179 4.86 20.07 14.46
C LEU A 179 4.73 18.54 14.57
N SER A 180 4.83 17.95 15.76
CA SER A 180 4.73 16.50 15.94
C SER A 180 3.39 15.93 15.47
N LEU A 181 2.26 16.42 16.00
CA LEU A 181 0.93 15.90 15.66
C LEU A 181 0.58 16.05 14.16
N PRO A 182 0.80 17.19 13.49
CA PRO A 182 0.57 17.29 12.05
C PRO A 182 1.47 16.38 11.21
N LEU A 183 2.72 16.14 11.63
CA LEU A 183 3.64 15.24 10.93
C LEU A 183 3.23 13.79 11.11
N GLU A 184 2.89 13.36 12.33
CA GLU A 184 2.34 12.03 12.63
C GLU A 184 1.09 11.73 11.80
N ILE A 185 0.13 12.68 11.73
CA ILE A 185 -1.06 12.52 10.90
C ILE A 185 -0.73 12.46 9.40
N LEU A 186 0.27 13.22 8.95
CA LEU A 186 0.65 13.25 7.53
C LEU A 186 1.40 11.98 7.11
N GLU A 187 2.22 11.46 8.01
CA GLU A 187 2.94 10.20 7.92
C GLU A 187 1.94 9.04 7.86
N ASP A 188 1.38 8.64 9.01
CA ASP A 188 0.47 7.49 9.13
C ASP A 188 -0.80 7.65 8.27
N GLY A 189 -1.41 8.83 8.30
CA GLY A 189 -2.61 9.11 7.51
C GLY A 189 -2.33 9.12 6.01
N GLY A 190 -1.14 9.57 5.61
CA GLY A 190 -0.68 9.50 4.22
C GLY A 190 -0.53 8.06 3.74
N GLU A 191 0.10 7.21 4.54
CA GLU A 191 0.21 5.78 4.23
C GLU A 191 -1.15 5.12 4.04
N MET A 192 -2.08 5.36 4.97
CA MET A 192 -3.44 4.81 4.89
C MET A 192 -4.13 5.17 3.58
N VAL A 193 -4.01 6.43 3.13
CA VAL A 193 -4.60 6.95 1.89
C VAL A 193 -3.96 6.30 0.67
N PHE A 194 -2.62 6.20 0.62
CA PHE A 194 -1.94 5.53 -0.49
C PHE A 194 -2.26 4.04 -0.56
N MET A 195 -2.36 3.37 0.60
CA MET A 195 -2.79 1.98 0.71
C MET A 195 -4.23 1.78 0.24
N SER A 196 -5.14 2.69 0.58
CA SER A 196 -6.52 2.69 0.07
C SER A 196 -6.57 2.84 -1.44
N GLY A 197 -5.75 3.74 -2.00
CA GLY A 197 -5.60 3.94 -3.45
C GLY A 197 -5.08 2.69 -4.16
N LEU A 198 -4.04 2.05 -3.61
CA LEU A 198 -3.49 0.78 -4.12
C LEU A 198 -4.56 -0.30 -4.11
N CYS A 199 -5.19 -0.51 -2.97
CA CYS A 199 -6.17 -1.57 -2.76
C CYS A 199 -7.37 -1.43 -3.70
N TRP A 200 -7.92 -0.21 -3.79
CA TRP A 200 -8.94 0.13 -4.76
C TRP A 200 -8.50 -0.19 -6.20
N TYR A 201 -7.28 0.20 -6.56
CA TYR A 201 -6.75 -0.02 -7.90
C TYR A 201 -6.64 -1.52 -8.21
N GLY A 202 -6.07 -2.32 -7.31
CA GLY A 202 -5.99 -3.78 -7.44
C GLY A 202 -7.35 -4.43 -7.67
N ILE A 203 -8.35 -4.09 -6.83
CA ILE A 203 -9.72 -4.63 -6.95
C ILE A 203 -10.38 -4.16 -8.26
N SER A 204 -10.17 -2.92 -8.68
CA SER A 204 -10.73 -2.41 -9.93
C SER A 204 -10.22 -3.16 -11.16
N LEU A 205 -8.97 -3.63 -11.13
CA LEU A 205 -8.37 -4.41 -12.22
C LEU A 205 -8.98 -5.81 -12.35
N LEU A 206 -9.40 -6.42 -11.23
CA LEU A 206 -10.12 -7.68 -11.22
C LEU A 206 -11.49 -7.53 -11.90
N ARG A 207 -12.23 -6.47 -11.55
CA ARG A 207 -13.57 -6.18 -12.08
C ARG A 207 -13.60 -5.80 -13.55
N SER A 208 -12.54 -5.13 -14.03
CA SER A 208 -12.44 -4.67 -15.42
C SER A 208 -12.42 -5.80 -16.47
N ARG A 209 -12.42 -7.07 -16.05
CA ARG A 209 -12.56 -8.25 -16.93
C ARG A 209 -14.01 -8.70 -17.11
N ASP A 210 -14.86 -8.55 -16.10
CA ASP A 210 -16.24 -9.05 -16.17
C ASP A 210 -17.08 -8.25 -17.15
N ASP A 211 -16.89 -6.93 -17.17
CA ASP A 211 -17.64 -6.03 -18.06
C ASP A 211 -17.46 -6.36 -19.56
N THR A 212 -16.26 -6.77 -19.98
CA THR A 212 -15.99 -7.08 -21.39
C THR A 212 -16.58 -8.43 -21.82
N ARG A 213 -16.73 -9.39 -20.89
CA ARG A 213 -17.36 -10.68 -21.15
C ARG A 213 -18.88 -10.54 -21.22
N THR A 214 -19.48 -9.80 -20.30
CA THR A 214 -20.95 -9.62 -20.24
C THR A 214 -21.46 -8.87 -21.46
N GLU A 215 -20.82 -7.76 -21.87
CA GLU A 215 -21.21 -7.02 -23.09
C GLU A 215 -21.11 -7.88 -24.36
N SER A 216 -20.04 -8.69 -24.50
CA SER A 216 -19.90 -9.58 -25.67
C SER A 216 -20.97 -10.68 -25.71
N THR A 217 -21.40 -11.17 -24.55
CA THR A 217 -22.43 -12.21 -24.43
C THR A 217 -23.81 -11.63 -24.73
N ASP A 218 -24.11 -10.42 -24.26
CA ASP A 218 -25.39 -9.76 -24.50
C ASP A 218 -25.56 -9.33 -25.97
N LEU A 219 -24.49 -8.85 -26.62
CA LEU A 219 -24.51 -8.51 -28.05
C LEU A 219 -24.73 -9.74 -28.94
N SER A 220 -24.05 -10.85 -28.65
CA SER A 220 -24.26 -12.10 -29.41
C SER A 220 -25.67 -12.68 -29.21
N ARG A 221 -26.25 -12.51 -28.02
CA ARG A 221 -27.60 -12.97 -27.70
C ARG A 221 -28.66 -12.11 -28.37
N SER A 222 -28.50 -10.77 -28.39
CA SER A 222 -29.42 -9.87 -29.08
C SER A 222 -29.40 -10.07 -30.60
N GLN A 223 -28.23 -10.33 -31.19
CA GLN A 223 -28.12 -10.65 -32.61
C GLN A 223 -28.80 -11.98 -32.94
N SER A 224 -28.63 -13.01 -32.10
CA SER A 224 -29.28 -14.32 -32.30
C SER A 224 -30.81 -14.24 -32.21
N GLU A 225 -31.36 -13.47 -31.27
CA GLU A 225 -32.81 -13.26 -31.15
C GLU A 225 -33.39 -12.49 -32.35
N SER A 226 -32.64 -11.53 -32.89
CA SER A 226 -33.07 -10.79 -34.09
C SER A 226 -33.11 -11.63 -35.38
N LEU A 227 -32.32 -12.71 -35.44
CA LEU A 227 -32.28 -13.63 -36.57
C LEU A 227 -33.39 -14.68 -36.52
N LEU A 228 -33.91 -15.00 -35.33
CA LEU A 228 -35.01 -15.96 -35.15
C LEU A 228 -36.41 -15.34 -35.38
N GLN A 229 -36.50 -14.01 -35.45
CA GLN A 229 -37.75 -13.28 -35.71
C GLN A 229 -37.97 -12.90 -37.19
N ARG A 230 -37.13 -13.37 -38.10
CA ARG A 230 -37.27 -13.21 -39.56
C ARG A 230 -37.57 -14.54 -40.23
#